data_AF-A0A942XE18-F1
#
_entry.id   AF-A0A942XE18-F1
#
_cell.length_a   1.000
_cell.length_b   1.000
_cell.length_c   1.000
_cell.angle_alpha   90.00
_cell.angle_beta   90.00
_cell.angle_gamma   90.00
#
_symmetry.space_group_name_H-M   'P 1'
#
loop_
_entity.id
_entity.type
_entity.pdbx_description
1 polymer ?
#
loop_
_entity_poly.entity_id
_entity_poly.type
_entity_poly.pdbx_seq_one_letter_code
_entity_poly.pdbx_strand_id
1 'polypeptide(L)' 'QALLSLLLYQVIQLIEGNLIYPRVVGQSIGLPAIFTLAAASIGGNLFGLLGMIFFTPISAVIYRLVKEFVVAKENQVD' A
#
# COMPACT_ATOMS: atom_id res chain seq x y z
N GLN A 1 31.37 -10.84 7.10
CA GLN A 1 30.92 -10.26 5.81
C GLN A 1 29.39 -10.17 5.74
N ALA A 2 28.63 -11.22 6.07
CA ALA A 2 27.15 -11.18 6.11
C ALA A 2 26.53 -10.08 7.00
N LEU A 3 27.18 -9.72 8.12
CA LEU A 3 26.71 -8.64 9.00
C LEU A 3 26.65 -7.27 8.30
N LEU A 4 27.63 -6.96 7.45
CA LEU A 4 27.69 -5.70 6.71
C LEU A 4 26.61 -5.65 5.63
N SER A 5 26.36 -6.77 4.95
CA SER A 5 25.28 -6.91 3.97
C SER A 5 23.90 -6.69 4.60
N LEU A 6 23.67 -7.25 5.79
CA LEU A 6 22.42 -7.08 6.54
C LEU A 6 22.21 -5.64 7.00
N LEU A 7 23.25 -5.01 7.53
CA LEU A 7 23.22 -3.60 7.94
C LEU A 7 22.90 -2.68 6.76
N LEU A 8 23.58 -2.89 5.62
CA LEU A 8 23.33 -2.13 4.40
C LEU A 8 21.89 -2.32 3.89
N TYR A 9 21.39 -3.56 3.88
CA TYR A 9 20.02 -3.87 3.49
C TYR A 9 18.99 -3.17 4.39
N GLN A 10 19.19 -3.18 5.70
CA GLN A 10 18.30 -2.51 6.66
C GLN A 10 18.23 -1.00 6.43
N VAL A 11 19.38 -0.35 6.15
CA VAL A 11 19.44 1.09 5.86
C VAL A 11 18.71 1.42 4.56
N ILE A 12 18.92 0.63 3.50
CA ILE A 12 18.23 0.81 2.22
C ILE A 12 16.72 0.63 2.40
N GLN A 13 16.28 -0.42 3.10
CA GLN A 13 14.86 -0.65 3.40
C GLN A 13 14.21 0.49 4.19
N LEU A 14 14.94 1.10 5.13
CA LEU A 14 14.42 2.22 5.92
C LEU A 14 14.25 3.48 5.06
N ILE A 15 15.19 3.75 4.16
CA ILE A 15 15.12 4.86 3.19
C ILE A 15 14.00 4.60 2.19
N GLU A 16 13.91 3.38 1.67
CA GLU A 16 12.84 3.00 0.76
C GLU A 16 11.48 3.19 1.43
N GLY A 17 11.26 2.53 2.57
CA GLY A 17 9.99 2.52 3.29
C GLY A 17 9.47 3.89 3.72
N ASN A 18 10.36 4.84 4.06
CA ASN A 18 9.96 6.15 4.60
C ASN A 18 10.07 7.32 3.61
N LEU A 19 10.99 7.29 2.64
CA LEU A 19 11.26 8.41 1.73
C LEU A 19 10.91 8.09 0.28
N ILE A 20 11.30 6.91 -0.21
CA ILE A 20 11.11 6.56 -1.62
C ILE A 20 9.66 6.16 -1.86
N TYR A 21 9.10 5.23 -1.08
CA TYR A 21 7.71 4.78 -1.21
C TYR A 21 6.72 5.97 -1.24
N PRO A 22 6.67 6.92 -0.29
CA PRO A 22 5.74 8.05 -0.40
C PRO A 22 6.02 8.96 -1.60
N ARG A 23 7.25 9.07 -2.07
CA ARG A 23 7.58 9.86 -3.26
C ARG A 23 7.24 9.15 -4.58
N VAL A 24 7.27 7.82 -4.62
CA VAL A 24 6.96 7.02 -5.82
C VAL A 24 5.53 6.47 -5.86
N VAL A 25 4.87 6.27 -4.70
CA VAL A 25 3.49 5.77 -4.60
C VAL A 25 2.54 6.69 -3.81
N GLY A 26 3.05 7.70 -3.11
CA GLY A 26 2.28 8.44 -2.10
C GLY A 26 1.44 9.62 -2.58
N GLN A 27 1.73 10.27 -3.71
CA GLN A 27 0.91 11.41 -4.15
C GLN A 27 -0.44 11.02 -4.78
N SER A 28 -0.67 9.76 -5.17
CA SER A 28 -1.76 9.43 -6.11
C SER A 28 -2.87 8.51 -5.59
N ILE A 29 -2.73 7.88 -4.41
CA ILE A 29 -3.69 6.84 -3.97
C ILE A 29 -4.47 7.26 -2.71
N GLY A 30 -3.87 8.06 -1.81
CA GLY A 30 -4.57 8.55 -0.61
C GLY A 30 -5.18 7.43 0.25
N LEU A 31 -4.60 6.23 0.18
CA LEU A 31 -5.02 5.04 0.91
C LEU A 31 -4.39 5.07 2.30
N PRO A 32 -5.17 5.00 3.38
CA PRO A 32 -4.60 4.80 4.71
C PRO A 32 -3.84 3.46 4.75
N ALA A 33 -2.60 3.48 5.23
CA ALA A 33 -1.73 2.29 5.29
C ALA A 33 -2.36 1.10 6.03
N ILE A 34 -3.27 1.37 6.96
CA ILE A 34 -4.06 0.37 7.70
C ILE A 34 -4.88 -0.52 6.76
N PHE A 35 -5.51 0.04 5.71
CA PHE A 35 -6.30 -0.75 4.77
C PHE A 35 -5.41 -1.62 3.88
N THR A 36 -4.23 -1.12 3.50
CA THR A 36 -3.22 -1.90 2.78
C THR A 36 -2.75 -3.10 3.61
N LEU A 37 -2.45 -2.87 4.90
CA LEU A 37 -2.03 -3.92 5.82
C LEU A 37 -3.15 -4.94 6.09
N ALA A 38 -4.40 -4.49 6.21
CA ALA A 38 -5.55 -5.37 6.35
C ALA A 38 -5.74 -6.25 5.10
N ALA A 39 -5.70 -5.65 3.91
CA ALA A 39 -5.79 -6.38 2.65
C ALA A 39 -4.66 -7.41 2.49
N ALA A 40 -3.42 -7.03 2.80
CA ALA A 40 -2.28 -7.94 2.77
C ALA A 40 -2.42 -9.08 3.78
N SER A 41 -2.91 -8.82 4.99
CA SER A 41 -3.12 -9.84 6.02
C SER A 41 -4.21 -10.84 5.63
N ILE A 42 -5.30 -10.36 5.02
CA ILE A 42 -6.40 -11.18 4.52
C ILE A 42 -5.94 -12.00 3.32
N GLY A 43 -5.31 -11.38 2.32
CA GLY A 43 -4.76 -12.04 1.14
C GLY A 43 -3.70 -13.09 1.52
N GLY A 44 -2.83 -12.74 2.47
CA GLY A 44 -1.80 -13.63 3.01
C GLY A 44 -2.36 -14.89 3.65
N ASN A 45 -3.46 -14.80 4.40
CA ASN A 45 -4.10 -15.98 4.98
C ASN A 45 -4.80 -16.86 3.94
N LEU A 46 -5.32 -16.27 2.86
CA LEU A 46 -6.07 -17.01 1.84
C LEU A 46 -5.16 -17.77 0.85
N PHE A 47 -4.10 -17.12 0.35
CA PHE A 47 -3.25 -17.66 -0.72
C PHE A 47 -1.74 -17.53 -0.43
N GLY A 48 -1.37 -17.24 0.83
CA GLY A 48 0.02 -17.02 1.19
C GLY A 48 0.62 -15.78 0.53
N LEU A 49 1.89 -15.87 0.14
CA LEU A 49 2.63 -14.77 -0.47
C LEU A 49 1.96 -14.22 -1.75
N LEU A 50 1.39 -15.11 -2.57
CA LEU A 50 0.68 -14.71 -3.79
C LEU A 50 -0.54 -13.86 -3.44
N GLY A 51 -1.27 -14.23 -2.39
CA GLY A 51 -2.39 -13.45 -1.91
C GLY A 51 -1.98 -12.06 -1.43
N MET A 52 -0.87 -11.92 -0.70
CA MET A 52 -0.36 -10.60 -0.31
C MET A 52 -0.07 -9.70 -1.52
N ILE A 53 0.56 -10.23 -2.57
CA ILE A 53 0.94 -9.47 -3.77
C ILE A 53 -0.28 -9.06 -4.58
N PHE A 54 -1.28 -9.93 -4.73
CA PHE A 54 -2.47 -9.65 -5.54
C PHE A 54 -3.53 -8.83 -4.78
N PHE A 55 -3.76 -9.12 -3.50
CA PHE A 55 -4.84 -8.48 -2.74
C PHE A 55 -4.55 -7.01 -2.41
N THR A 56 -3.27 -6.67 -2.26
CA THR A 56 -2.80 -5.30 -2.01
C THR A 56 -3.21 -4.30 -3.12
N PRO A 57 -2.85 -4.50 -4.41
CA PRO A 57 -3.27 -3.62 -5.49
C PRO A 57 -4.79 -3.69 -5.75
N ILE A 58 -5.42 -4.86 -5.60
CA ILE A 58 -6.88 -5.00 -5.77
C ILE A 58 -7.63 -4.11 -4.77
N SER A 59 -7.26 -4.17 -3.49
CA SER A 59 -7.85 -3.33 -2.45
C SER A 59 -7.63 -1.85 -2.73
N ALA A 60 -6.44 -1.47 -3.22
CA ALA A 60 -6.14 -0.10 -3.58
C ALA A 60 -7.04 0.42 -4.72
N VAL A 61 -7.29 -0.40 -5.75
CA VAL A 61 -8.18 -0.06 -6.87
C VAL A 61 -9.63 0.10 -6.38
N ILE A 62 -10.12 -0.84 -5.58
CA ILE A 62 -11.50 -0.79 -5.04
C ILE A 62 -11.72 0.48 -4.23
N TYR A 63 -10.82 0.80 -3.31
CA TYR A 63 -10.93 2.01 -2.51
C TYR A 63 -10.89 3.27 -3.40
N ARG A 64 -10.04 3.29 -4.43
CA ARG A 64 -9.94 4.45 -5.31
C ARG A 64 -11.25 4.68 -6.06
N LEU A 65 -11.88 3.62 -6.58
CA LEU A 65 -13.23 3.70 -7.16
C LEU A 65 -14.24 4.23 -6.14
N VAL A 66 -14.33 3.60 -4.96
CA VAL A 66 -15.32 3.99 -3.93
C VAL A 66 -15.14 5.46 -3.52
N LYS A 67 -13.90 5.90 -3.32
CA LYS A 67 -13.59 7.29 -2.99
C LYS A 67 -14.04 8.25 -4.09
N GLU A 68 -13.80 7.91 -5.36
CA GLU A 68 -14.24 8.70 -6.50
C GLU A 68 -15.78 8.78 -6.60
N PHE A 69 -16.48 7.68 -6.35
CA PHE A 69 -17.95 7.66 -6.28
C PHE A 69 -18.50 8.51 -5.14
N VAL A 70 -17.89 8.47 -3.95
CA VAL A 70 -18.32 9.28 -2.80
C VAL A 70 -18.10 10.76 -3.07
N VAL A 71 -16.92 11.15 -3.57
CA VAL A 71 -16.60 12.54 -3.91
C VAL A 71 -17.50 13.07 -5.03
N ALA A 72 -17.79 12.25 -6.05
CA ALA A 72 -18.71 12.63 -7.12
C ALA A 72 -20.13 12.90 -6.61
N LYS A 73 -20.55 12.20 -5.55
CA LYS A 73 -21.87 12.39 -4.94
C LYS A 73 -21.94 13.63 -4.04
N GLU A 74 -20.84 13.97 -3.36
CA GLU A 74 -20.75 15.17 -2.51
C GLU A 74 -20.84 16.46 -3.34
N ASN A 75 -20.15 16.52 -4.49
CA ASN A 75 -20.23 17.65 -5.43
C ASN A 75 -21.60 17.86 -6.11
N GLN A 76 -22.56 16.95 -5.94
CA GLN A 76 -23.94 17.12 -6.43
C GLN A 76 -24.91 17.62 -5.35
N VAL A 77 -24.48 17.65 -4.09
CA VAL A 77 -25.29 18.08 -2.94
C VAL A 77 -25.01 19.53 -2.55
N ASP A 78 -23.87 20.08 -3.00
CA ASP A 78 -23.53 21.52 -2.98
C ASP A 78 -23.95 22.23 -4.29
#